data_AF-A0A6V8CGT5-F1
#
_entry.id   AF-A0A6V8CGT5-F1
#
_cell.length_a   1.000
_cell.length_b   1.000
_cell.length_c   1.000
_cell.angle_alpha   90.00
_cell.angle_beta   90.00
_cell.angle_gamma   90.00
#
_symmetry.space_group_name_H-M   'P 1'
#
loop_
_entity.id
_entity.type
_entity.pdbx_description
1 polymer ?
#
loop_
_entity_poly.entity_id
_entity_poly.type
_entity_poly.pdbx_seq_one_letter_code
_entity_poly.pdbx_strand_id
1 'polypeptide(L)'
;MQPPKSKEKSAQNAPLDDVEITDIPFFKTEVGFSQMRPNIIFGIICIFIIIVTYFPFGINWLTTCVFVLCALFVLLNINQIRKWYVVPLCVDINHPFVQDEPMGLSHVKVRTDQGWRVVGDYRLKLSQDPLSKEWRLHIDDEEMSMFGTWDKIGNEKSRSTYLSLVNQALALRDTVNQKEDAFDDARNRETQETGLLEREWMELEALEVKSPIGRLFQKDE
;
A
#
# COMPACT_ATOMS: atom_id res chain seq x y z
N MET A 1 -27.10 41.73 1.10
CA MET A 1 -26.49 41.14 2.31
C MET A 1 -25.89 39.81 1.89
N GLN A 2 -24.57 39.75 1.78
CA GLN A 2 -23.82 38.55 1.39
C GLN A 2 -23.59 37.65 2.62
N PRO A 3 -23.57 36.32 2.46
CA PRO A 3 -23.26 35.40 3.56
C PRO A 3 -21.75 35.44 3.90
N PRO A 4 -21.36 35.07 5.13
CA PRO A 4 -19.98 35.21 5.58
C PRO A 4 -19.07 34.15 4.92
N LYS A 5 -17.95 34.63 4.37
CA LYS A 5 -16.86 33.83 3.80
C LYS A 5 -16.28 32.88 4.86
N SER A 6 -16.24 31.59 4.53
CA SER A 6 -15.47 30.57 5.24
C SER A 6 -13.98 30.97 5.25
N LYS A 7 -13.36 30.85 6.41
CA LYS A 7 -11.91 30.95 6.54
C LYS A 7 -11.30 29.59 6.21
N GLU A 8 -11.07 29.33 4.93
CA GLU A 8 -10.03 28.39 4.51
C GLU A 8 -8.67 29.02 4.86
N LYS A 9 -8.14 28.65 6.02
CA LYS A 9 -6.73 28.91 6.34
C LYS A 9 -5.91 27.70 5.90
N SER A 10 -5.33 27.86 4.72
CA SER A 10 -4.00 27.37 4.31
C SER A 10 -3.33 26.39 5.29
N ALA A 11 -3.47 25.10 4.99
CA ALA A 11 -2.74 24.00 5.63
C ALA A 11 -1.33 23.85 5.03
N GLN A 12 -0.59 24.95 4.87
CA GLN A 12 0.66 24.95 4.07
C GLN A 12 1.94 25.21 4.86
N ASN A 13 1.91 25.19 6.19
CA ASN A 13 3.12 25.29 7.02
C ASN A 13 2.98 24.45 8.30
N ALA A 14 3.09 23.13 8.20
CA ALA A 14 3.34 22.27 9.36
C ALA A 14 4.85 22.20 9.64
N PRO A 15 5.31 22.18 10.92
CA PRO A 15 6.74 22.19 11.25
C PRO A 15 7.42 20.89 10.78
N LEU A 16 8.68 21.02 10.38
CA LEU A 16 9.42 20.00 9.63
C LEU A 16 10.10 18.91 10.45
N ASP A 17 10.07 18.93 11.79
CA ASP A 17 11.01 18.10 12.56
C ASP A 17 10.47 17.33 13.76
N ASP A 18 9.20 17.43 14.11
CA ASP A 18 8.70 16.74 15.31
C ASP A 18 7.82 15.55 14.93
N VAL A 19 8.40 14.35 15.06
CA VAL A 19 7.62 13.15 15.35
C VAL A 19 6.97 13.44 16.70
N GLU A 20 5.67 13.70 16.71
CA GLU A 20 4.95 13.93 17.95
C GLU A 20 5.03 12.62 18.75
N ILE A 21 5.03 12.72 20.09
CA ILE A 21 5.24 11.57 20.98
C ILE A 21 4.23 10.42 20.71
N THR A 22 3.12 10.73 20.02
CA THR A 22 2.06 9.78 19.64
C THR A 22 2.27 9.07 18.30
N ASP A 23 3.26 9.44 17.49
CA ASP A 23 3.49 8.82 16.18
C ASP A 23 4.18 7.46 16.31
N ILE A 24 3.53 6.44 15.73
CA ILE A 24 4.00 5.06 15.79
C ILE A 24 4.54 4.66 14.40
N PRO A 25 5.82 4.25 14.29
CA PRO A 25 6.37 3.78 13.04
C PRO A 25 5.70 2.47 12.62
N PHE A 26 5.53 2.26 11.31
CA PHE A 26 4.76 1.13 10.77
C PHE A 26 5.23 -0.23 11.29
N PHE A 27 6.52 -0.45 11.47
CA PHE A 27 7.02 -1.74 11.99
C PHE A 27 6.59 -2.05 13.43
N LYS A 28 6.14 -1.04 14.19
CA LYS A 28 5.60 -1.20 15.55
C LYS A 28 4.08 -1.39 15.59
N THR A 29 3.39 -1.20 14.47
CA THR A 29 1.94 -1.40 14.41
C THR A 29 1.60 -2.89 14.40
N GLU A 30 0.37 -3.24 14.77
CA GLU A 30 -0.06 -4.65 14.78
C GLU A 30 0.03 -5.27 13.37
N VAL A 31 -0.33 -4.48 12.36
CA VAL A 31 -0.23 -4.85 10.94
C VAL A 31 1.22 -5.08 10.54
N GLY A 32 2.15 -4.17 10.88
CA GLY A 32 3.56 -4.31 10.56
C GLY A 32 4.19 -5.54 11.22
N PHE A 33 3.88 -5.78 12.50
CA PHE A 33 4.31 -6.98 13.20
C PHE A 33 3.73 -8.25 12.58
N SER A 34 2.46 -8.25 12.19
CA SER A 34 1.80 -9.39 11.54
C SER A 34 2.53 -9.86 10.29
N GLN A 35 3.02 -8.92 9.46
CA GLN A 35 3.80 -9.24 8.26
C GLN A 35 5.17 -9.87 8.56
N MET A 36 5.77 -9.53 9.71
CA MET A 36 7.10 -10.01 10.11
C MET A 36 7.05 -11.32 10.92
N ARG A 37 5.96 -11.55 11.66
CA ARG A 37 5.75 -12.71 12.56
C ARG A 37 6.07 -14.07 11.92
N PRO A 38 5.57 -14.43 10.72
CA PRO A 38 5.83 -15.77 10.17
C PRO A 38 7.34 -16.00 9.99
N ASN A 39 8.06 -15.04 9.42
CA ASN A 39 9.50 -15.15 9.18
C ASN A 39 10.31 -15.26 10.48
N ILE A 40 9.89 -14.56 11.54
CA ILE A 40 10.52 -14.66 12.87
C ILE A 40 10.29 -16.04 13.49
N ILE A 41 9.04 -16.53 13.45
CA ILE A 41 8.67 -17.85 13.99
C ILE A 41 9.46 -18.95 13.28
N PHE A 42 9.55 -18.90 11.95
CA PHE A 42 10.34 -19.86 11.19
C PHE A 42 11.84 -19.79 11.51
N GLY A 43 12.39 -18.59 11.72
CA GLY A 43 13.78 -18.45 12.18
C GLY A 43 14.03 -19.15 13.52
N ILE A 44 13.09 -19.02 14.47
CA ILE A 44 13.14 -19.72 15.77
C ILE A 44 13.07 -21.24 15.58
N ILE A 45 12.19 -21.72 14.69
CA ILE A 45 12.07 -23.15 14.36
C ILE A 45 13.39 -23.68 13.77
N CYS A 46 14.03 -22.94 12.86
CA CYS A 46 15.33 -23.34 12.30
C CYS A 46 16.41 -23.47 13.39
N ILE A 47 16.47 -22.52 14.33
CA ILE A 47 17.39 -22.59 15.47
C ILE A 47 17.10 -23.82 16.33
N PHE A 48 15.83 -24.09 16.61
CA PHE A 48 15.42 -25.28 17.37
C PHE A 48 15.83 -26.59 16.68
N ILE A 49 15.63 -26.70 15.36
CA ILE A 49 16.06 -27.86 14.57
C ILE A 49 17.57 -28.07 14.67
N ILE A 50 18.36 -26.99 14.60
CA ILE A 50 19.81 -27.06 14.75
C ILE A 50 20.18 -27.62 16.13
N ILE A 51 19.59 -27.09 17.21
CA ILE A 51 19.87 -27.54 18.59
C ILE A 51 19.52 -29.03 18.76
N VAL A 52 18.31 -29.43 18.35
CA VAL A 52 17.81 -30.81 18.47
C VAL A 52 18.63 -31.79 17.64
N THR A 53 19.19 -31.35 16.51
CA THR A 53 19.97 -32.21 15.62
C THR A 53 21.43 -32.33 16.08
N TYR A 54 22.05 -31.23 16.52
CA TYR A 54 23.45 -31.22 16.96
C TYR A 54 23.67 -31.87 18.33
N PHE A 55 22.71 -31.75 19.24
CA PHE A 55 22.86 -32.28 20.60
C PHE A 55 23.01 -33.82 20.66
N PRO A 56 22.20 -34.64 19.97
CA PRO A 56 22.32 -36.10 20.00
C PRO A 56 23.27 -36.71 18.96
N PHE A 57 23.41 -36.11 17.77
CA PHE A 57 24.17 -36.73 16.66
C PHE A 57 25.60 -36.21 16.48
N GLY A 58 25.98 -35.14 17.19
CA GLY A 58 27.29 -34.52 17.06
C GLY A 58 27.56 -33.93 15.66
N ILE A 59 28.84 -33.66 15.39
CA ILE A 59 29.28 -33.08 14.12
C ILE A 59 29.53 -34.21 13.12
N ASN A 60 28.67 -34.30 12.10
CA ASN A 60 28.83 -35.21 10.97
C ASN A 60 28.41 -34.50 9.67
N TRP A 61 28.58 -35.16 8.52
CA TRP A 61 28.27 -34.56 7.22
C TRP A 61 26.78 -34.20 7.09
N LEU A 62 25.87 -35.02 7.64
CA LEU A 62 24.42 -34.77 7.62
C LEU A 62 24.03 -33.56 8.47
N THR A 63 24.50 -33.47 9.71
CA THR A 63 24.20 -32.35 10.62
C THR A 63 24.78 -31.05 10.07
N THR A 64 25.96 -31.12 9.44
CA THR A 64 26.57 -29.98 8.74
C THR A 64 25.72 -29.54 7.56
N CYS A 65 25.20 -30.46 6.73
CA CYS A 65 24.29 -30.11 5.64
C CYS A 65 23.01 -29.43 6.13
N VAL A 66 22.39 -29.96 7.19
CA VAL A 66 21.19 -29.37 7.79
C VAL A 66 21.47 -27.95 8.29
N PHE A 67 22.60 -27.75 8.98
CA PHE A 67 23.01 -26.41 9.43
C PHE A 67 23.19 -25.43 8.27
N VAL A 68 23.90 -25.83 7.21
CA VAL A 68 24.11 -24.96 6.04
C VAL A 68 22.78 -24.59 5.38
N LEU A 69 21.85 -25.53 5.24
CA LEU A 69 20.52 -25.26 4.69
C LEU A 69 19.71 -24.31 5.57
N CYS A 70 19.68 -24.54 6.89
CA CYS A 70 19.00 -23.66 7.84
C CYS A 70 19.63 -22.25 7.85
N ALA A 71 20.96 -22.15 7.85
CA ALA A 71 21.67 -20.89 7.84
C ALA A 71 21.41 -20.09 6.55
N LEU A 72 21.47 -20.76 5.39
CA LEU A 72 21.13 -20.15 4.10
C LEU A 72 19.69 -19.65 4.09
N PHE A 73 18.75 -20.44 4.61
CA PHE A 73 17.35 -20.06 4.66
C PHE A 73 17.10 -18.86 5.58
N VAL A 74 17.72 -18.83 6.77
CA VAL A 74 17.64 -17.67 7.69
C VAL A 74 18.21 -16.42 7.02
N LEU A 75 19.35 -16.52 6.34
CA LEU A 75 19.95 -15.40 5.60
C LEU A 75 19.01 -14.84 4.52
N LEU A 76 18.33 -15.70 3.77
CA LEU A 76 17.36 -15.28 2.76
C LEU A 76 16.14 -14.58 3.38
N ASN A 77 15.67 -15.04 4.55
CA ASN A 77 14.51 -14.48 5.24
C ASN A 77 14.81 -13.18 6.00
N ILE A 78 16.04 -12.98 6.49
CA ILE A 78 16.47 -11.72 7.11
C ILE A 78 16.23 -10.55 6.17
N ASN A 79 16.52 -10.72 4.88
CA ASN A 79 16.28 -9.67 3.88
C ASN A 79 14.80 -9.31 3.76
N GLN A 80 13.89 -10.27 3.96
CA GLN A 80 12.44 -10.00 3.95
C GLN A 80 12.01 -9.21 5.18
N ILE A 81 12.52 -9.58 6.36
CA ILE A 81 12.25 -8.87 7.62
C ILE A 81 12.75 -7.43 7.54
N ARG A 82 13.96 -7.22 6.99
CA ARG A 82 14.54 -5.87 6.83
C ARG A 82 13.69 -4.96 5.96
N LYS A 83 13.00 -5.48 4.93
CA LYS A 83 12.12 -4.67 4.07
C LYS A 83 10.99 -4.02 4.86
N TRP A 84 10.38 -4.74 5.80
CA TRP A 84 9.27 -4.24 6.63
C TRP A 84 9.75 -3.30 7.73
N TYR A 85 10.97 -3.50 8.23
CA TYR A 85 11.56 -2.62 9.25
C TYR A 85 11.92 -1.22 8.72
N VAL A 86 12.25 -1.11 7.44
CA VAL A 86 12.73 0.14 6.80
C VAL A 86 11.58 0.94 6.16
N VAL A 87 10.34 0.48 6.29
CA VAL A 87 9.17 1.17 5.70
C VAL A 87 9.13 2.64 6.18
N PRO A 88 9.14 3.63 5.26
CA PRO A 88 9.19 5.05 5.59
C PRO A 88 7.82 5.63 5.96
N LEU A 89 7.08 4.95 6.84
CA LEU A 89 5.70 5.28 7.22
C LEU A 89 5.57 5.33 8.74
N CYS A 90 4.98 6.41 9.25
CA CYS A 90 4.50 6.57 10.61
C CYS A 90 3.02 6.93 10.60
N VAL A 91 2.28 6.42 11.57
CA VAL A 91 0.85 6.67 11.72
C VAL A 91 0.56 7.10 13.16
N ASP A 92 -0.48 7.90 13.33
CA ASP A 92 -0.96 8.27 14.66
C ASP A 92 -1.62 7.10 15.40
N ILE A 93 -1.82 7.24 16.71
CA ILE A 93 -2.56 6.28 17.54
C ILE A 93 -4.00 6.08 17.08
N ASN A 94 -4.63 7.10 16.47
CA ASN A 94 -5.98 7.02 15.94
C ASN A 94 -6.06 6.32 14.57
N HIS A 95 -4.96 5.81 14.03
CA HIS A 95 -4.97 5.12 12.75
C HIS A 95 -5.46 3.67 12.90
N PRO A 96 -6.26 3.14 11.95
CA PRO A 96 -6.71 1.73 11.91
C PRO A 96 -5.60 0.66 11.85
N PHE A 97 -4.33 1.07 11.81
CA PHE A 97 -3.19 0.14 11.90
C PHE A 97 -2.79 -0.13 13.35
N VAL A 98 -3.23 0.74 14.28
CA VAL A 98 -2.88 0.71 15.69
C VAL A 98 -4.09 0.29 16.51
N GLN A 99 -5.27 0.87 16.25
CA GLN A 99 -6.49 0.60 16.99
C GLN A 99 -7.68 0.52 16.02
N ASP A 100 -8.62 -0.40 16.31
CA ASP A 100 -9.82 -0.59 15.49
C ASP A 100 -10.84 0.55 15.68
N GLU A 101 -10.91 1.12 16.88
CA GLU A 101 -11.85 2.20 17.22
C GLU A 101 -11.08 3.53 17.40
N PRO A 102 -11.08 4.42 16.38
CA PRO A 102 -10.40 5.71 16.47
C PRO A 102 -11.16 6.67 17.39
N MET A 103 -10.43 7.35 18.29
CA MET A 103 -11.02 8.33 19.22
C MET A 103 -10.93 9.78 18.72
N GLY A 104 -10.28 10.02 17.59
CA GLY A 104 -10.05 11.35 17.04
C GLY A 104 -9.60 11.34 15.58
N LEU A 105 -9.10 12.49 15.11
CA LEU A 105 -8.56 12.62 13.76
C LEU A 105 -7.26 11.82 13.62
N SER A 106 -7.08 11.20 12.46
CA SER A 106 -5.90 10.44 12.11
C SER A 106 -5.01 11.24 11.16
N HIS A 107 -3.69 11.18 11.38
CA HIS A 107 -2.69 11.71 10.47
C HIS A 107 -1.66 10.63 10.09
N VAL A 108 -1.06 10.81 8.91
CA VAL A 108 -0.06 9.90 8.35
C VAL A 108 1.18 10.71 8.01
N LYS A 109 2.33 10.24 8.49
CA LYS A 109 3.65 10.84 8.24
C LYS A 109 4.50 9.92 7.37
N VAL A 110 5.19 10.49 6.41
CA VAL A 110 6.09 9.79 5.50
C VAL A 110 7.49 10.34 5.63
N ARG A 111 8.49 9.46 5.67
CA ARG A 111 9.89 9.86 5.71
C ARG A 111 10.38 10.20 4.31
N THR A 112 10.92 11.40 4.15
CA THR A 112 11.63 11.86 2.95
C THR A 112 13.10 12.13 3.27
N ASP A 113 13.84 12.62 2.29
CA ASP A 113 15.19 13.16 2.42
C ASP A 113 15.26 14.37 3.38
N GLN A 114 14.19 15.14 3.47
CA GLN A 114 14.08 16.34 4.31
C GLN A 114 13.56 16.06 5.73
N GLY A 115 13.26 14.81 6.08
CA GLY A 115 12.74 14.44 7.40
C GLY A 115 11.39 13.74 7.34
N TRP A 116 10.66 13.73 8.46
CA TRP A 116 9.30 13.19 8.52
C TRP A 116 8.30 14.29 8.17
N ARG A 117 7.38 14.01 7.25
CA ARG A 117 6.39 14.98 6.79
C ARG A 117 4.99 14.42 6.86
N VAL A 118 4.07 15.22 7.39
CA VAL A 118 2.63 14.92 7.34
C VAL A 118 2.17 14.98 5.90
N VAL A 119 1.49 13.93 5.44
CA VAL A 119 0.86 13.93 4.13
C VAL A 119 -0.52 14.57 4.26
N GLY A 120 -0.81 15.52 3.38
CA GLY A 120 -2.12 16.17 3.32
C GLY A 120 -3.20 15.27 2.73
N ASP A 121 -4.15 15.90 2.05
CA ASP A 121 -5.37 15.28 1.55
C ASP A 121 -5.23 14.42 0.29
N TYR A 122 -4.12 14.59 -0.42
CA TYR A 122 -3.87 13.97 -1.71
C TYR A 122 -3.07 12.68 -1.56
N ARG A 123 -3.15 11.83 -2.58
CA ARG A 123 -2.32 10.61 -2.66
C ARG A 123 -0.92 10.94 -3.13
N LEU A 124 0.00 10.00 -2.90
CA LEU A 124 1.36 10.14 -3.39
C LEU A 124 1.56 9.28 -4.64
N LYS A 125 2.33 9.82 -5.58
CA LYS A 125 2.83 9.13 -6.77
C LYS A 125 4.35 9.08 -6.73
N LEU A 126 4.89 7.96 -7.18
CA LEU A 126 6.33 7.77 -7.30
C LEU A 126 6.71 7.89 -8.77
N SER A 127 7.67 8.76 -9.06
CA SER A 127 8.25 8.92 -10.39
C SER A 127 9.77 8.80 -10.31
N GLN A 128 10.41 8.42 -11.42
CA GLN A 128 11.85 8.50 -11.56
C GLN A 128 12.18 9.67 -12.49
N ASP A 129 13.07 10.56 -12.04
CA ASP A 129 13.58 11.63 -12.90
C ASP A 129 14.38 11.01 -14.05
N PRO A 130 14.02 11.29 -15.32
CA PRO A 130 14.73 10.74 -16.48
C PRO A 130 16.22 11.09 -16.51
N LEU A 131 16.60 12.27 -16.00
CA LEU A 131 17.94 12.83 -16.09
C LEU A 131 18.81 12.39 -14.91
N SER A 132 18.36 12.65 -13.69
CA SER A 132 19.13 12.31 -12.48
C SER A 132 19.00 10.85 -12.04
N LYS A 133 18.02 10.11 -12.59
CA LYS A 133 17.63 8.75 -12.17
C LYS A 133 17.20 8.64 -10.70
N GLU A 134 17.01 9.77 -10.03
CA GLU A 134 16.52 9.84 -8.66
C GLU A 134 15.03 9.52 -8.60
N TRP A 135 14.64 8.85 -7.52
CA TRP A 135 13.25 8.54 -7.25
C TRP A 135 12.60 9.65 -6.44
N ARG A 136 11.55 10.26 -6.98
CA ARG A 136 10.82 11.39 -6.37
C ARG A 136 9.39 11.03 -6.06
N LEU A 137 8.92 11.54 -4.94
CA LEU A 137 7.54 11.52 -4.52
C LEU A 137 6.86 12.81 -4.95
N HIS A 138 5.73 12.67 -5.61
CA HIS A 138 4.84 13.73 -6.02
C HIS A 138 3.51 13.59 -5.31
N ILE A 139 2.89 14.72 -5.03
CA ILE A 139 1.49 14.77 -4.66
C ILE A 139 0.66 14.56 -5.93
N ASP A 140 -0.37 13.73 -5.85
CA ASP A 140 -1.32 13.52 -6.94
C ASP A 140 -2.36 14.65 -6.99
N ASP A 141 -1.86 15.87 -7.20
CA ASP A 141 -2.62 17.07 -7.50
C ASP A 141 -2.48 17.44 -8.98
N GLU A 142 -3.18 18.48 -9.42
CA GLU A 142 -3.15 18.94 -10.81
C GLU A 142 -1.75 19.42 -11.25
N GLU A 143 -0.94 19.91 -10.29
CA GLU A 143 0.40 20.45 -10.52
C GLU A 143 1.52 19.41 -10.38
N MET A 144 1.20 18.18 -9.95
CA MET A 144 2.16 17.13 -9.58
C MET A 144 3.27 17.64 -8.65
N SER A 145 2.86 18.37 -7.61
CA SER A 145 3.79 19.09 -6.73
C SER A 145 4.77 18.14 -6.03
N MET A 146 6.02 18.57 -5.86
CA MET A 146 7.09 17.74 -5.29
C MET A 146 6.89 17.59 -3.77
N PHE A 147 6.76 16.34 -3.29
CA PHE A 147 6.66 16.04 -1.86
C PHE A 147 8.03 15.78 -1.20
N GLY A 148 8.91 15.06 -1.91
CA GLY A 148 10.27 14.74 -1.44
C GLY A 148 10.95 13.63 -2.25
N THR A 149 12.09 13.12 -1.76
CA THR A 149 12.91 12.15 -2.50
C THR A 149 13.04 10.81 -1.77
N TRP A 150 12.99 9.70 -2.52
CA TRP A 150 13.06 8.30 -2.04
C TRP A 150 14.24 7.52 -2.67
N ASP A 151 15.30 8.21 -3.05
CA ASP A 151 16.43 7.57 -3.73
C ASP A 151 17.18 6.57 -2.82
N LYS A 152 17.42 6.95 -1.55
CA LYS A 152 18.18 6.16 -0.58
C LYS A 152 17.38 5.05 0.12
N ILE A 153 16.09 4.90 -0.18
CA ILE A 153 15.18 3.99 0.53
C ILE A 153 14.83 2.81 -0.36
N GLY A 154 15.27 1.62 0.04
CA GLY A 154 14.92 0.35 -0.61
C GLY A 154 15.38 0.26 -2.08
N ASN A 155 14.98 -0.81 -2.75
CA ASN A 155 15.10 -0.95 -4.20
C ASN A 155 13.78 -0.53 -4.88
N GLU A 156 13.76 -0.43 -6.21
CA GLU A 156 12.56 -0.05 -6.99
C GLU A 156 11.28 -0.80 -6.59
N LYS A 157 11.36 -2.14 -6.51
CA LYS A 157 10.22 -2.97 -6.09
C LYS A 157 9.75 -2.60 -4.67
N SER A 158 10.68 -2.40 -3.75
CA SER A 158 10.36 -2.04 -2.36
C SER A 158 9.73 -0.64 -2.30
N ARG A 159 10.22 0.33 -3.08
CA ARG A 159 9.64 1.69 -3.14
C ARG A 159 8.20 1.67 -3.65
N SER A 160 7.91 0.87 -4.67
CA SER A 160 6.54 0.67 -5.15
C SER A 160 5.64 0.05 -4.07
N THR A 161 6.14 -0.97 -3.35
CA THR A 161 5.41 -1.55 -2.20
C THR A 161 5.19 -0.53 -1.08
N TYR A 162 6.20 0.27 -0.74
CA TYR A 162 6.10 1.32 0.27
C TYR A 162 5.09 2.39 -0.14
N LEU A 163 5.08 2.81 -1.41
CA LEU A 163 4.08 3.75 -1.93
C LEU A 163 2.66 3.20 -1.78
N SER A 164 2.44 1.95 -2.19
CA SER A 164 1.13 1.30 -2.07
C SER A 164 0.66 1.25 -0.62
N LEU A 165 1.56 0.90 0.31
CA LEU A 165 1.25 0.86 1.73
C LEU A 165 0.94 2.26 2.30
N VAL A 166 1.69 3.28 1.90
CA VAL A 166 1.41 4.68 2.29
C VAL A 166 0.03 5.09 1.78
N ASN A 167 -0.28 4.82 0.51
CA ASN A 167 -1.59 5.16 -0.05
C ASN A 167 -2.73 4.38 0.61
N GLN A 168 -2.51 3.13 1.04
CA GLN A 168 -3.49 2.38 1.84
C GLN A 168 -3.70 3.03 3.22
N ALA A 169 -2.62 3.47 3.88
CA ALA A 169 -2.73 4.20 5.13
C ALA A 169 -3.54 5.50 4.95
N LEU A 170 -3.27 6.26 3.89
CA LEU A 170 -4.04 7.47 3.58
C LEU A 170 -5.53 7.18 3.34
N ALA A 171 -5.87 6.08 2.67
CA ALA A 171 -7.27 5.67 2.52
C ALA A 171 -7.96 5.42 3.86
N LEU A 172 -7.31 4.64 4.73
CA LEU A 172 -7.86 4.33 6.03
C LEU A 172 -8.01 5.58 6.90
N ARG A 173 -7.02 6.48 6.85
CA ARG A 173 -7.09 7.80 7.48
C ARG A 173 -8.29 8.61 6.97
N ASP A 174 -8.49 8.67 5.65
CA ASP A 174 -9.60 9.42 5.04
C ASP A 174 -10.96 8.87 5.52
N THR A 175 -11.09 7.55 5.66
CA THR A 175 -12.28 6.90 6.24
C THR A 175 -12.50 7.30 7.69
N VAL A 176 -11.45 7.31 8.53
CA VAL A 176 -11.53 7.74 9.94
C VAL A 176 -11.93 9.21 10.04
N ASN A 177 -11.36 10.05 9.19
CA ASN A 177 -11.62 11.49 9.18
C ASN A 177 -12.95 11.86 8.52
N GLN A 178 -13.78 10.87 8.14
CA GLN A 178 -15.08 11.05 7.48
C GLN A 178 -14.99 11.95 6.24
N LYS A 179 -13.90 11.82 5.50
CA LYS A 179 -13.73 12.55 4.26
C LYS A 179 -14.72 12.01 3.22
N GLU A 180 -15.35 12.92 2.48
CA GLU A 180 -16.31 12.60 1.44
C GLU A 180 -15.66 11.68 0.39
N ASP A 181 -16.24 10.49 0.20
CA ASP A 181 -15.72 9.50 -0.73
C ASP A 181 -16.13 9.89 -2.16
N ALA A 182 -15.14 10.26 -2.97
CA ALA A 182 -15.35 10.57 -4.38
C ALA A 182 -16.02 9.43 -5.16
N PHE A 183 -15.87 8.17 -4.71
CA PHE A 183 -16.56 7.03 -5.32
C PHE A 183 -18.02 6.91 -4.90
N ASP A 184 -18.36 7.24 -3.64
CA ASP A 184 -19.77 7.31 -3.23
C ASP A 184 -20.49 8.45 -3.95
N ASP A 185 -19.82 9.59 -4.13
CA ASP A 185 -20.30 10.68 -4.98
C ASP A 185 -20.48 10.25 -6.44
N ALA A 186 -19.49 9.55 -7.01
CA ALA A 186 -19.59 9.01 -8.36
C ALA A 186 -20.74 8.01 -8.50
N ARG A 187 -20.94 7.13 -7.50
CA ARG A 187 -22.04 6.15 -7.47
C ARG A 187 -23.40 6.83 -7.34
N ASN A 188 -23.49 7.87 -6.53
CA ASN A 188 -24.70 8.68 -6.40
C ASN A 188 -25.03 9.38 -7.73
N ARG A 189 -24.03 9.88 -8.45
CA ARG A 189 -24.20 10.43 -9.82
C ARG A 189 -24.61 9.36 -10.82
N GLU A 190 -23.97 8.20 -10.84
CA GLU A 190 -24.36 7.07 -11.69
C GLU A 190 -25.82 6.66 -11.45
N THR A 191 -26.23 6.59 -10.17
CA THR A 191 -27.61 6.25 -9.80
C THR A 191 -28.59 7.31 -10.30
N GLN A 192 -28.23 8.60 -10.23
CA GLN A 192 -29.06 9.71 -10.69
C GLN A 192 -29.07 9.90 -12.22
N GLU A 193 -28.02 9.44 -12.94
CA GLU A 193 -27.87 9.57 -14.40
C GLU A 193 -28.51 8.42 -15.20
N THR A 194 -29.20 7.46 -14.56
CA THR A 194 -29.79 6.29 -15.25
C THR A 194 -31.09 6.55 -16.02
N GLY A 195 -31.63 7.78 -16.03
CA GLY A 195 -32.97 8.06 -16.56
C GLY A 195 -33.07 8.54 -18.03
N LEU A 196 -31.99 8.62 -18.79
CA LEU A 196 -32.00 9.34 -20.08
C LEU A 196 -31.99 8.50 -21.36
N LEU A 197 -31.87 7.18 -21.28
CA LEU A 197 -32.18 6.24 -22.38
C LEU A 197 -32.36 4.83 -21.81
N GLU A 198 -33.60 4.47 -21.47
CA GLU A 198 -33.97 3.06 -21.38
C GLU A 198 -33.67 2.42 -22.73
N ARG A 199 -32.65 1.55 -22.77
CA ARG A 199 -32.31 0.82 -23.98
C ARG A 199 -33.39 -0.23 -24.21
N GLU A 200 -34.43 0.16 -24.92
CA GLU A 200 -35.34 -0.79 -25.54
C GLU A 200 -34.52 -1.59 -26.56
N TRP A 201 -34.17 -2.82 -26.17
CA TRP A 201 -33.66 -3.78 -27.13
C TRP A 201 -34.79 -4.06 -28.12
N MET A 202 -34.54 -3.81 -29.40
CA MET A 202 -35.45 -4.24 -30.47
C MET A 202 -35.73 -5.73 -30.26
N GLU A 203 -37.01 -6.09 -30.18
CA GLU A 203 -37.39 -7.50 -30.08
C GLU A 203 -36.73 -8.26 -31.23
N LEU A 204 -36.07 -9.38 -30.91
CA LEU A 204 -35.39 -10.24 -31.86
C LEU A 204 -36.42 -10.86 -32.81
N GLU A 205 -36.85 -10.10 -33.81
CA GLU A 205 -37.40 -10.69 -35.02
C GLU A 205 -36.25 -11.52 -35.61
N ALA A 206 -36.45 -12.83 -35.70
CA ALA A 206 -35.44 -13.80 -36.07
C ALA A 206 -34.97 -13.57 -37.52
N LEU A 207 -34.11 -12.58 -37.72
CA LEU A 207 -33.37 -12.39 -38.94
C LEU A 207 -32.49 -13.63 -39.10
N GLU A 208 -32.75 -14.40 -40.14
CA GLU A 208 -31.98 -15.59 -40.51
C GLU A 208 -30.60 -15.13 -41.03
N VAL A 209 -29.76 -14.67 -40.10
CA VAL A 209 -28.40 -14.23 -40.40
C VAL A 209 -27.60 -15.48 -40.71
N LYS A 210 -27.50 -15.81 -42.01
CA LYS A 210 -26.54 -16.80 -42.54
C LYS A 210 -25.12 -16.31 -42.31
N SER A 211 -24.64 -16.46 -41.08
CA SER A 211 -23.25 -16.25 -40.69
C SER A 211 -22.34 -17.11 -41.58
N PRO A 212 -21.16 -16.60 -41.99
CA PRO A 212 -20.17 -17.38 -42.72
C PRO A 212 -19.82 -18.71 -42.04
N ILE A 213 -19.87 -18.76 -40.69
CA ILE A 213 -19.65 -19.98 -39.90
C ILE A 213 -20.79 -20.98 -40.11
N GLY A 214 -22.04 -20.52 -40.19
CA GLY A 214 -23.20 -21.40 -40.40
C GLY A 214 -23.19 -22.13 -41.74
N ARG A 215 -22.53 -21.58 -42.78
CA ARG A 215 -22.39 -22.24 -44.09
C ARG A 215 -21.38 -23.39 -44.08
N LEU A 216 -20.44 -23.41 -43.13
CA LEU A 216 -19.43 -24.48 -43.04
C LEU A 216 -20.07 -25.80 -42.56
N PHE A 217 -21.15 -25.73 -41.79
CA PHE A 217 -21.84 -26.91 -41.25
C PHE A 217 -22.92 -27.49 -42.16
N GLN A 218 -23.18 -26.89 -43.32
CA GLN A 218 -24.20 -27.37 -44.29
C GLN A 218 -23.60 -28.20 -45.43
N LYS A 219 -22.28 -28.46 -45.45
CA LYS A 219 -21.61 -29.08 -46.60
C LYS A 219 -21.39 -30.60 -46.50
N ASP A 220 -21.91 -31.25 -45.47
CA ASP A 220 -21.74 -32.69 -45.25
C ASP A 220 -23.07 -33.47 -45.35
N GLU A 221 -23.84 -33.22 -46.41
CA GLU A 221 -24.89 -34.12 -46.94
C GLU A 221 -24.73 -34.32 -48.45
#